data_AF-A0A6J1D257-F1
#
_entry.id   AF-A0A6J1D257-F1
#
_cell.length_a   1.000
_cell.length_b   1.000
_cell.length_c   1.000
_cell.angle_alpha   90.00
_cell.angle_beta   90.00
_cell.angle_gamma   90.00
#
_symmetry.space_group_name_H-M   'P 1'
#
loop_
_entity.id
_entity.type
_entity.pdbx_description
1 polymer ?
#
loop_
_entity_poly.entity_id
_entity_poly.type
_entity_poly.pdbx_seq_one_letter_code
_entity_poly.pdbx_strand_id
1 'polypeptide(L)'
;MIEGLSRHGSSRREDAARSSAASGMNLAMALAAERNLRGDEGGPAGAGDVKSLMRLFEEMDGVDWKTKRKEGENNGVDWMCCVCMERSKGAAFIPCGHAFCRVCSRELWLNRGTCPICNRSIIEILDIF
;
A
#
# COMPACT_ATOMS: atom_id res chain seq x y z
N MET A 1 57.68 -0.30 -18.43
CA MET A 1 56.79 0.87 -18.33
C MET A 1 55.62 0.43 -17.44
N ILE A 2 55.74 0.24 -16.12
CA ILE A 2 55.85 1.22 -15.02
C ILE A 2 55.42 2.63 -15.39
N GLU A 3 54.29 3.06 -14.82
CA GLU A 3 53.88 4.40 -14.33
C GLU A 3 52.34 4.37 -14.15
N GLY A 4 51.70 4.75 -13.05
CA GLY A 4 52.15 5.26 -11.76
C GLY A 4 50.92 5.38 -10.86
N LEU A 5 50.99 4.83 -9.65
CA LEU A 5 50.05 5.13 -8.57
C LEU A 5 50.28 6.58 -8.14
N SER A 6 49.28 7.44 -8.26
CA SER A 6 49.29 8.75 -7.60
C SER A 6 48.68 8.62 -6.20
N ARG A 7 49.54 8.80 -5.20
CA ARG A 7 49.19 8.95 -3.79
C ARG A 7 49.26 10.43 -3.43
N HIS A 8 48.16 10.99 -2.92
CA HIS A 8 48.16 12.08 -1.94
C HIS A 8 46.92 11.80 -1.05
N GLY A 9 46.95 11.68 0.27
CA GLY A 9 47.89 12.20 1.25
C GLY A 9 47.19 13.25 2.12
N SER A 10 46.46 12.80 3.15
CA SER A 10 46.25 13.41 4.48
C SER A 10 45.76 14.87 4.64
N SER A 11 44.68 15.08 5.40
CA SER A 11 44.74 15.67 6.76
C SER A 11 43.42 16.34 7.21
N ARG A 12 42.85 15.75 8.26
CA ARG A 12 42.15 16.31 9.44
C ARG A 12 42.07 17.84 9.60
N ARG A 13 40.87 18.34 9.99
CA ARG A 13 40.52 19.29 11.09
C ARG A 13 39.07 19.79 10.89
N GLU A 14 38.09 19.46 11.75
CA GLU A 14 37.76 20.03 13.08
C GLU A 14 36.77 21.22 13.01
N ASP A 15 35.60 20.99 13.62
CA ASP A 15 34.68 21.88 14.34
C ASP A 15 33.95 23.05 13.65
N ALA A 16 32.61 23.01 13.67
CA ALA A 16 31.80 23.99 14.43
C ALA A 16 30.28 23.81 14.23
N ALA A 17 29.60 23.65 15.37
CA ALA A 17 28.31 24.25 15.71
C ALA A 17 27.09 24.03 14.77
N ARG A 18 26.29 23.06 15.20
CA ARG A 18 24.83 23.10 15.16
C ARG A 18 24.25 24.48 15.53
N SER A 19 23.10 24.77 14.91
CA SER A 19 21.96 25.56 15.41
C SER A 19 21.94 27.07 15.11
N SER A 20 21.15 27.45 14.09
CA SER A 20 20.30 28.66 14.07
C SER A 20 19.45 28.64 12.78
N ALA A 21 18.14 28.66 12.73
CA ALA A 21 17.07 28.73 13.71
C ALA A 21 15.90 27.94 13.11
N ALA A 22 15.50 26.82 13.73
CA ALA A 22 14.13 26.37 13.55
C ALA A 22 13.30 27.42 14.29
N SER A 23 12.61 28.28 13.53
CA SER A 23 11.65 29.23 14.10
C SER A 23 10.55 28.40 14.78
N GLY A 24 10.81 28.05 16.03
CA GLY A 24 9.96 27.23 16.85
C GLY A 24 8.79 28.10 17.27
N MET A 25 7.70 28.02 16.53
CA MET A 25 6.41 28.45 17.05
C MET A 25 6.18 27.67 18.34
N ASN A 26 6.21 28.35 19.48
CA ASN A 26 6.00 27.71 20.77
C ASN A 26 4.58 27.15 20.81
N LEU A 27 4.38 26.05 21.52
CA LEU A 27 3.07 25.38 21.64
C LEU A 27 1.95 26.36 22.02
N ALA A 28 2.24 27.36 22.85
CA ALA A 28 1.25 28.39 23.20
C ALA A 28 0.85 29.30 22.02
N MET A 29 1.77 29.59 21.09
CA MET A 29 1.47 30.35 19.87
C MET A 29 0.67 29.52 18.86
N ALA A 30 0.94 28.22 18.74
CA ALA A 30 0.13 27.30 17.94
C ALA A 30 -1.31 27.19 18.49
N LEU A 31 -1.46 26.96 19.80
CA LEU A 31 -2.77 26.88 20.47
C LEU A 31 -3.53 28.21 20.44
N ALA A 32 -2.83 29.35 20.44
CA ALA A 32 -3.44 30.67 20.31
C ALA A 32 -3.95 30.93 18.87
N ALA A 33 -3.21 30.47 17.86
CA ALA A 33 -3.65 30.54 16.46
C ALA A 33 -4.91 29.70 16.20
N GLU A 34 -5.04 28.54 16.87
CA GLU A 34 -6.24 27.70 16.79
C GLU A 34 -7.49 28.38 17.38
N ARG A 35 -7.36 29.16 18.47
CA ARG A 35 -8.51 29.90 19.03
C ARG A 35 -9.00 31.03 18.14
N ASN A 36 -8.12 31.67 17.38
CA ASN A 36 -8.49 32.76 16.47
C ASN A 36 -9.28 32.31 15.24
N LEU A 37 -9.36 30.99 14.97
CA LEU A 37 -10.18 30.41 13.89
C LEU A 37 -11.57 29.98 14.37
N ARG A 38 -11.89 30.10 15.66
CA ARG A 38 -13.19 29.68 16.23
C ARG A 38 -13.92 30.83 16.93
N GLY A 39 -13.81 32.03 16.38
CA GLY A 39 -14.55 33.20 16.83
C GLY A 39 -15.33 33.85 15.67
N ASP A 40 -16.66 33.69 15.72
CA ASP A 40 -17.72 34.51 15.10
C ASP A 40 -18.42 34.00 13.81
N GLU A 41 -19.49 33.22 14.05
CA GLU A 41 -20.88 33.44 13.60
C GLU A 41 -21.21 33.61 12.10
N GLY A 42 -21.92 32.62 11.55
CA GLY A 42 -22.62 32.73 10.27
C GLY A 42 -23.16 31.40 9.76
N GLY A 43 -24.07 30.76 10.49
CA GLY A 43 -24.66 29.49 10.06
C GLY A 43 -25.57 29.63 8.81
N PRO A 44 -25.37 28.83 7.76
CA PRO A 44 -26.44 28.50 6.83
C PRO A 44 -27.20 27.29 7.36
N ALA A 45 -28.51 27.46 7.51
CA ALA A 45 -29.46 26.37 7.70
C ALA A 45 -29.25 25.30 6.61
N GLY A 46 -28.79 24.13 7.03
CA GLY A 46 -28.47 23.03 6.16
C GLY A 46 -28.00 21.84 6.97
N ALA A 47 -28.84 21.40 7.92
CA ALA A 47 -28.64 20.14 8.64
C ALA A 47 -28.72 19.00 7.62
N GLY A 48 -27.59 18.71 6.97
CA GLY A 48 -27.36 17.40 6.38
C GLY A 48 -27.40 16.39 7.51
N ASP A 49 -28.37 15.48 7.44
CA ASP A 49 -28.55 14.34 8.33
C ASP A 49 -27.32 13.44 8.26
N VAL A 50 -26.25 13.82 8.97
CA VAL A 50 -25.08 12.96 9.15
C VAL A 50 -25.43 11.98 10.27
N LYS A 51 -25.95 10.82 9.85
CA LYS A 51 -26.30 9.73 10.76
C LYS A 51 -25.06 9.32 11.55
N SER A 52 -25.19 9.28 12.87
CA SER A 52 -24.14 8.78 13.76
C SER A 52 -23.75 7.35 13.39
N LEU A 53 -22.45 7.06 13.43
CA LEU A 53 -21.89 5.73 13.19
C LEU A 53 -22.62 4.63 13.98
N MET A 54 -23.10 4.92 15.19
CA MET A 54 -23.89 3.99 16.01
C MET A 54 -25.20 3.55 15.33
N ARG A 55 -25.85 4.47 14.61
CA ARG A 55 -27.11 4.22 13.88
C ARG A 55 -26.88 3.51 12.53
N LEU A 56 -25.65 3.49 12.03
CA LEU A 56 -25.26 2.70 10.85
C LEU A 56 -25.01 1.22 11.19
N PHE A 57 -24.61 0.91 12.42
CA PHE A 57 -24.30 -0.47 12.82
C PHE A 57 -25.56 -1.30 13.09
N GLU A 58 -26.58 -0.74 13.74
CA GLU A 58 -27.86 -1.43 14.00
C GLU A 58 -28.62 -1.83 12.72
N GLU A 59 -28.37 -1.14 11.59
CA GLU A 59 -28.95 -1.48 10.27
C GLU A 59 -28.18 -2.62 9.55
N MET A 60 -26.98 -2.98 10.04
CA MET A 60 -26.06 -3.93 9.42
C MET A 60 -25.90 -5.24 10.22
N ASP A 61 -26.84 -5.58 11.10
CA ASP A 61 -26.82 -6.85 11.85
C ASP A 61 -27.45 -8.03 11.09
N GLY A 62 -27.78 -7.83 9.80
CA GLY A 62 -28.43 -8.83 8.95
C GLY A 62 -27.55 -9.47 7.86
N VAL A 63 -26.24 -9.23 7.82
CA VAL A 63 -25.38 -9.84 6.80
C VAL A 63 -24.96 -11.24 7.25
N ASP A 64 -25.81 -12.21 6.91
CA ASP A 64 -25.44 -13.62 6.89
C ASP A 64 -24.23 -13.80 5.96
N TRP A 65 -23.04 -13.96 6.56
CA TRP A 65 -21.77 -14.27 5.88
C TRP A 65 -21.86 -15.57 5.02
N LYS A 66 -22.97 -16.30 5.09
CA LYS A 66 -23.18 -17.54 4.37
C LYS A 66 -23.86 -17.38 3.01
N THR A 67 -23.60 -16.29 2.27
CA THR A 67 -24.08 -16.21 0.88
C THR A 67 -23.09 -16.83 -0.09
N LYS A 68 -23.36 -18.11 -0.40
CA LYS A 68 -22.97 -18.80 -1.63
C LYS A 68 -23.08 -17.86 -2.84
N ARG A 69 -21.96 -17.74 -3.58
CA ARG A 69 -21.86 -17.44 -5.02
C ARG A 69 -23.17 -17.02 -5.71
N LYS A 70 -23.39 -15.72 -5.93
CA LYS A 70 -23.98 -15.16 -7.16
C LYS A 70 -23.57 -13.69 -7.35
N GLU A 71 -22.83 -13.46 -8.43
CA GLU A 71 -22.96 -12.35 -9.38
C GLU A 71 -23.22 -10.96 -8.77
N GLY A 72 -22.14 -10.29 -8.38
CA GLY A 72 -22.08 -8.86 -8.11
C GLY A 72 -21.14 -8.17 -9.10
N GLU A 73 -21.75 -7.42 -10.01
CA GLU A 73 -21.25 -6.27 -10.78
C GLU A 73 -19.74 -5.93 -10.65
N ASN A 74 -18.98 -6.26 -11.69
CA ASN A 74 -17.75 -5.60 -12.15
C ASN A 74 -16.57 -5.38 -11.16
N ASN A 75 -16.39 -6.22 -10.13
CA ASN A 75 -15.13 -6.25 -9.33
C ASN A 75 -14.56 -7.68 -9.13
N GLY A 76 -15.09 -8.68 -9.86
CA GLY A 76 -14.75 -10.10 -9.69
C GLY A 76 -13.54 -10.61 -10.47
N VAL A 77 -12.89 -9.79 -11.30
CA VAL A 77 -11.81 -10.25 -12.20
C VAL A 77 -10.48 -10.39 -11.47
N ASP A 78 -10.25 -9.63 -10.40
CA ASP A 78 -8.94 -9.62 -9.75
C ASP A 78 -8.67 -10.85 -8.87
N TRP A 79 -9.70 -11.66 -8.55
CA TRP A 79 -9.52 -12.87 -7.74
C TRP A 79 -9.36 -14.14 -8.58
N MET A 80 -9.71 -14.10 -9.86
CA MET A 80 -9.69 -15.26 -10.75
C MET A 80 -8.33 -15.41 -11.46
N CYS A 81 -7.90 -16.65 -11.64
CA CYS A 81 -6.71 -16.98 -12.40
C CYS A 81 -6.92 -16.62 -13.87
N CYS A 82 -6.12 -15.71 -14.42
CA CYS A 82 -6.24 -15.28 -15.82
C CYS A 82 -5.83 -16.36 -16.83
N VAL A 83 -5.25 -17.48 -16.38
CA VAL A 83 -4.81 -18.58 -17.25
C VAL A 83 -5.93 -19.57 -17.51
N CYS A 84 -6.60 -20.05 -16.46
CA CYS A 84 -7.70 -21.01 -16.61
C CYS A 84 -9.09 -20.40 -16.50
N MET A 85 -9.22 -19.17 -15.96
CA MET A 85 -10.50 -18.48 -15.72
C MET A 85 -11.53 -19.27 -14.88
N GLU A 86 -11.14 -20.41 -14.31
CA GLU A 86 -12.01 -21.31 -13.54
C GLU A 86 -11.74 -21.28 -12.03
N ARG A 87 -10.49 -21.04 -11.64
CA ARG A 87 -10.01 -21.15 -10.25
C ARG A 87 -9.53 -19.80 -9.74
N SER A 88 -9.68 -19.56 -8.45
CA SER A 88 -9.14 -18.37 -7.80
C SER A 88 -7.61 -18.39 -7.73
N LYS A 89 -6.99 -17.22 -7.66
CA LYS A 89 -5.56 -17.05 -7.37
C LYS A 89 -5.24 -17.69 -6.01
N GLY A 90 -4.12 -18.41 -5.91
CA GLY A 90 -3.72 -19.13 -4.69
C GLY A 90 -2.22 -19.38 -4.57
N ALA A 91 -1.44 -19.01 -5.60
CA ALA A 91 0.01 -19.03 -5.56
C ALA A 91 0.59 -17.82 -6.30
N ALA A 92 1.73 -17.33 -5.84
CA ALA A 92 2.45 -16.20 -6.43
C ALA A 92 3.88 -16.61 -6.83
N PHE A 93 4.40 -16.05 -7.91
CA PHE A 93 5.77 -16.30 -8.36
C PHE A 93 6.77 -15.36 -7.70
N ILE A 94 7.83 -15.90 -7.13
CA ILE A 94 8.97 -15.12 -6.63
C ILE A 94 10.00 -15.00 -7.76
N PRO A 95 10.47 -13.77 -8.08
CA PRO A 95 10.35 -12.55 -7.28
C PRO A 95 9.33 -11.52 -7.79
N CYS A 96 8.52 -11.83 -8.81
CA CYS A 96 7.66 -10.83 -9.45
C CYS A 96 6.31 -10.59 -8.75
N GLY A 97 5.87 -11.49 -7.87
CA GLY A 97 4.63 -11.35 -7.10
C GLY A 97 3.34 -11.61 -7.86
N HIS A 98 3.39 -11.87 -9.18
CA HIS A 98 2.19 -12.18 -9.96
C HIS A 98 1.57 -13.51 -9.52
N ALA A 99 0.25 -13.52 -9.38
CA ALA A 99 -0.49 -14.61 -8.78
C ALA A 99 -1.47 -15.29 -9.74
N PHE A 100 -1.54 -16.61 -9.64
CA PHE A 100 -2.39 -17.50 -10.43
C PHE A 100 -2.96 -18.60 -9.52
N CYS A 101 -3.85 -19.46 -10.03
CA CYS A 101 -4.28 -20.62 -9.24
C CYS A 101 -3.12 -21.60 -9.01
N ARG A 102 -3.18 -22.41 -7.95
CA ARG A 102 -2.14 -23.39 -7.59
C ARG A 102 -1.78 -24.34 -8.74
N VAL A 103 -2.78 -24.80 -9.50
CA VAL A 103 -2.59 -25.74 -10.62
C VAL A 103 -1.82 -25.07 -11.77
N CYS A 104 -2.33 -23.94 -12.27
CA CYS A 104 -1.68 -23.22 -13.37
C CYS A 104 -0.29 -22.71 -12.99
N SER A 105 -0.06 -22.33 -11.72
CA SER A 105 1.25 -21.89 -11.25
C SER A 105 2.31 -22.99 -11.39
N ARG A 106 1.96 -24.22 -11.01
CA ARG A 106 2.85 -25.40 -11.14
C ARG A 106 3.10 -25.75 -12.60
N GLU A 107 2.07 -25.75 -13.43
CA GLU A 107 2.21 -26.00 -14.87
C GLU A 107 3.11 -24.97 -15.56
N LEU A 108 2.93 -23.68 -15.24
CA LEU A 108 3.74 -22.60 -15.79
C LEU A 108 5.20 -22.72 -15.37
N TRP A 109 5.47 -23.07 -14.11
CA TRP A 109 6.82 -23.26 -13.63
C TRP A 109 7.54 -24.42 -14.33
N LEU A 110 6.84 -25.56 -14.53
CA LEU A 110 7.42 -26.74 -15.17
C LEU A 110 7.58 -26.57 -16.69
N ASN A 111 6.62 -25.95 -17.38
CA ASN A 111 6.57 -25.93 -18.84
C ASN A 111 7.20 -24.67 -19.46
N ARG A 112 7.16 -23.53 -18.76
CA ARG A 112 7.65 -22.23 -19.27
C ARG A 112 8.81 -21.68 -18.44
N GLY A 113 8.75 -21.82 -17.12
CA GLY A 113 9.75 -21.25 -16.21
C GLY A 113 9.72 -19.73 -16.09
N THR A 114 8.82 -19.02 -16.78
CA THR A 114 8.66 -17.57 -16.72
C THR A 114 7.22 -17.14 -16.46
N CYS A 115 7.06 -15.98 -15.80
CA CYS A 115 5.77 -15.40 -15.48
C CYS A 115 5.04 -14.91 -16.75
N PRO A 116 3.77 -15.30 -16.98
CA PRO A 116 2.98 -14.83 -18.13
C PRO A 116 2.75 -13.32 -18.21
N ILE A 117 2.82 -12.62 -17.08
CA ILE A 117 2.49 -11.19 -17.01
C ILE A 117 3.73 -10.32 -17.29
N CYS A 118 4.88 -10.70 -16.75
CA CYS A 118 6.09 -9.85 -16.81
C CYS A 118 7.33 -10.56 -17.38
N ASN A 119 7.18 -11.80 -17.86
CA ASN A 119 8.22 -12.64 -18.45
C ASN A 119 9.49 -12.84 -17.59
N ARG A 120 9.41 -12.61 -16.28
CA ARG A 120 10.51 -12.85 -15.34
C ARG A 120 10.60 -14.33 -15.00
N SER A 121 11.82 -14.85 -14.82
CA SER A 121 12.04 -16.22 -14.36
C SER A 121 11.36 -16.49 -13.01
N ILE A 122 10.77 -17.67 -12.90
CA ILE A 122 10.12 -18.16 -11.68
C ILE A 122 11.19 -18.92 -10.88
N ILE A 123 11.57 -18.37 -9.74
CA ILE A 123 12.58 -18.98 -8.86
C ILE A 123 11.88 -19.88 -7.83
N GLU A 124 10.81 -19.36 -7.22
CA GLU A 124 10.01 -20.09 -6.24
C GLU A 124 8.51 -19.80 -6.46
N ILE A 125 7.67 -20.71 -5.96
CA ILE A 125 6.23 -20.56 -5.89
C ILE A 125 5.84 -20.44 -4.42
N LEU A 126 5.20 -19.33 -4.05
CA LEU A 126 4.63 -19.12 -2.72
C LEU A 126 3.13 -19.39 -2.75
N ASP A 127 2.68 -20.42 -2.03
CA ASP A 127 1.25 -20.68 -1.81
C ASP A 127 0.70 -19.64 -0.81
N ILE A 128 -0.32 -18.88 -1.23
CA ILE A 128 -0.85 -17.74 -0.45
C ILE A 128 -2.23 -18.02 0.17
N PHE A 129 -2.98 -19.02 -0.32
CA PHE A 129 -4.27 -19.48 0.24
C PHE A 129 -4.50 -20.94 -0.14
#